data_AF-A0A1G6VM58-F1
#
_entry.id   AF-A0A1G6VM58-F1
#
_cell.length_a   1.000
_cell.length_b   1.000
_cell.length_c   1.000
_cell.angle_alpha   90.00
_cell.angle_beta   90.00
_cell.angle_gamma   90.00
#
_symmetry.space_group_name_H-M   'P 1'
#
loop_
_entity.id
_entity.type
_entity.pdbx_description
1 polymer ?
#
loop_
_entity_poly.entity_id
_entity_poly.type
_entity_poly.pdbx_seq_one_letter_code
_entity_poly.pdbx_strand_id
1 'polypeptide(L)'
;MNSNHPVRDRRRTRIAALLLALVSAIGVSGLAAAPAQAGPATYGCPSGHVCFYKGAVTSSNPFYTTAGDIPAVNGVKSVFNNGNQQTGSDHVHLRYGTNGKACLHYYDGSTNTGPATFTFGTATNVKTESFWGGEC
;
A
#
# COMPACT_ATOMS: atom_id res chain seq x y z
N MET A 1 -39.06 -63.31 -51.15
CA MET A 1 -38.80 -63.02 -52.58
C MET A 1 -39.26 -61.59 -52.85
N ASN A 2 -38.38 -60.77 -53.43
CA ASN A 2 -38.62 -59.47 -54.07
C ASN A 2 -39.22 -58.33 -53.21
N SER A 3 -38.82 -57.06 -53.28
CA SER A 3 -37.87 -56.37 -54.18
C SER A 3 -37.74 -54.90 -53.76
N ASN A 4 -36.57 -54.34 -54.05
CA ASN A 4 -36.30 -53.00 -54.61
C ASN A 4 -36.35 -51.72 -53.74
N HIS A 5 -35.15 -51.13 -53.62
CA HIS A 5 -34.75 -49.72 -53.48
C HIS A 5 -35.47 -48.73 -54.43
N PRO A 6 -35.09 -47.43 -54.49
CA PRO A 6 -34.97 -46.37 -53.47
C PRO A 6 -35.63 -45.05 -53.97
N VAL A 7 -35.87 -44.04 -53.12
CA VAL A 7 -35.90 -42.64 -53.61
C VAL A 7 -35.22 -41.73 -52.59
N ARG A 8 -34.04 -41.22 -52.98
CA ARG A 8 -33.40 -40.04 -52.39
C ARG A 8 -34.25 -38.83 -52.77
N ASP A 9 -34.74 -38.08 -51.78
CA ASP A 9 -35.20 -36.72 -52.04
C ASP A 9 -34.38 -35.71 -51.23
N ARG A 10 -33.65 -34.89 -51.97
CA ARG A 10 -32.83 -33.78 -51.48
C ARG A 10 -33.75 -32.58 -51.34
N ARG A 11 -34.16 -32.22 -50.13
CA ARG A 11 -34.59 -30.84 -49.87
C ARG A 11 -33.86 -30.27 -48.66
N ARG A 12 -32.92 -29.42 -49.03
CA ARG A 12 -32.16 -28.50 -48.18
C ARG A 12 -33.16 -27.53 -47.54
N THR A 13 -33.35 -27.63 -46.23
CA THR A 13 -33.98 -26.56 -45.46
C THR A 13 -32.96 -26.07 -44.45
N ARG A 14 -32.33 -24.95 -44.77
CA ARG A 14 -31.36 -24.27 -43.91
C ARG A 14 -32.12 -23.77 -42.68
N ILE A 15 -31.90 -24.41 -41.54
CA ILE A 15 -32.31 -23.90 -40.24
C ILE A 15 -31.32 -22.79 -39.87
N ALA A 16 -31.74 -21.54 -40.02
CA ALA A 16 -31.10 -20.41 -39.40
C ALA A 16 -32.05 -19.92 -38.31
N ALA A 17 -31.83 -20.36 -37.08
CA ALA A 17 -32.43 -19.78 -35.90
C ALA A 17 -31.29 -19.37 -34.98
N LEU A 18 -30.97 -18.08 -35.05
CA LEU A 18 -30.14 -17.36 -34.08
C LEU A 18 -30.76 -17.51 -32.69
N LEU A 19 -30.11 -18.27 -31.82
CA LEU A 19 -30.38 -18.20 -30.39
C LEU A 19 -29.41 -17.20 -29.76
N LEU A 20 -30.00 -16.10 -29.33
CA LEU A 20 -29.41 -14.98 -28.62
C LEU A 20 -28.83 -15.49 -27.29
N ALA A 21 -27.50 -15.63 -27.20
CA ALA A 21 -26.83 -15.89 -25.94
C ALA A 21 -26.81 -14.58 -25.14
N LEU A 22 -27.71 -14.44 -24.16
CA LEU A 22 -27.55 -13.46 -23.08
C LEU A 22 -26.37 -13.89 -22.21
N VAL A 23 -25.19 -13.35 -22.51
CA VAL A 23 -24.05 -13.41 -21.61
C VAL A 23 -24.26 -12.32 -20.55
N SER A 24 -24.71 -12.73 -19.37
CA SER A 24 -24.69 -11.89 -18.18
C SER A 24 -23.23 -11.62 -17.82
N ALA A 25 -22.68 -10.51 -18.29
CA ALA A 25 -21.38 -10.02 -17.84
C ALA A 25 -21.51 -9.61 -16.37
N ILE A 26 -21.10 -10.50 -15.47
CA ILE A 26 -20.83 -10.13 -14.08
C ILE A 26 -19.62 -9.21 -14.13
N GLY A 27 -19.88 -7.90 -14.11
CA GLY A 27 -18.86 -6.89 -13.96
C GLY A 27 -18.22 -7.06 -12.59
N VAL A 28 -17.10 -7.78 -12.53
CA VAL A 28 -16.19 -7.69 -11.41
C VAL A 28 -15.58 -6.29 -11.49
N SER A 29 -16.22 -5.35 -10.81
CA SER A 29 -15.66 -4.03 -10.54
C SER A 29 -14.41 -4.24 -9.70
N GLY A 30 -13.28 -4.46 -10.37
CA GLY A 30 -11.97 -4.38 -9.74
C GLY A 30 -11.85 -2.98 -9.18
N LEU A 31 -11.91 -2.85 -7.86
CA LEU A 31 -11.44 -1.67 -7.15
C LEU A 31 -9.93 -1.59 -7.43
N ALA A 32 -9.58 -0.95 -8.55
CA ALA A 32 -8.23 -0.49 -8.76
C ALA A 32 -7.97 0.53 -7.65
N ALA A 33 -7.21 0.14 -6.63
CA ALA A 33 -6.70 1.09 -5.65
C ALA A 33 -6.00 2.20 -6.45
N ALA A 34 -6.47 3.44 -6.29
CA ALA A 34 -5.78 4.58 -6.87
C ALA A 34 -4.31 4.52 -6.45
N PRO A 35 -3.34 4.82 -7.34
CA PRO A 35 -1.95 4.85 -6.94
C PRO A 35 -1.83 5.79 -5.74
N ALA A 36 -1.30 5.27 -4.63
CA ALA A 36 -1.12 6.06 -3.44
C ALA A 36 -0.29 7.29 -3.81
N GLN A 37 -0.89 8.47 -3.66
CA GLN A 37 -0.20 9.71 -3.95
C GLN A 37 0.86 9.91 -2.87
N ALA A 38 2.11 9.72 -3.28
CA ALA A 38 3.26 10.12 -2.50
C ALA A 38 3.18 11.64 -2.29
N GLY A 39 3.16 12.11 -1.02
CA GLY A 39 3.20 13.52 -0.66
C GLY A 39 4.52 14.21 -1.06
N PRO A 40 4.72 15.52 -0.79
CA PRO A 40 6.00 16.16 -1.04
C PRO A 40 7.10 15.68 -0.07
N ALA A 41 8.35 15.87 -0.45
CA ALA A 41 9.46 15.71 0.49
C ALA A 41 9.36 16.79 1.58
N THR A 42 9.38 16.37 2.84
CA THR A 42 9.20 17.26 4.00
C THR A 42 10.36 17.07 4.97
N TYR A 43 10.97 18.16 5.46
CA TYR A 43 12.14 18.12 6.34
C TYR A 43 13.36 17.35 5.77
N GLY A 44 13.50 17.30 4.44
CA GLY A 44 14.52 16.49 3.78
C GLY A 44 14.22 14.99 3.78
N CYS A 45 13.08 14.56 4.34
CA CYS A 45 12.58 13.21 4.23
C CYS A 45 11.87 13.03 2.88
N PRO A 46 12.31 12.11 2.01
CA PRO A 46 11.60 11.82 0.78
C PRO A 46 10.19 11.31 1.07
N SER A 47 9.32 11.45 0.08
CA SER A 47 7.98 10.88 0.16
C SER A 47 8.01 9.35 0.19
N GLY A 48 7.08 8.73 0.88
CA GLY A 48 7.02 7.28 1.07
C GLY A 48 8.07 6.74 2.03
N HIS A 49 8.75 7.58 2.82
CA HIS A 49 9.84 7.15 3.71
C HIS A 49 9.59 7.48 5.17
N VAL A 50 10.18 6.68 6.06
CA VAL A 50 10.47 7.05 7.44
C VAL A 50 11.93 7.50 7.54
N CYS A 51 12.16 8.59 8.28
CA CYS A 51 13.44 9.27 8.34
C CYS A 51 13.91 9.48 9.77
N PHE A 52 15.23 9.34 9.99
CA PHE A 52 15.87 9.35 11.31
C PHE A 52 16.85 10.50 11.40
N TYR A 53 16.83 11.19 12.54
CA TYR A 53 17.61 12.41 12.77
C TYR A 53 18.44 12.29 14.04
N LYS A 54 19.64 12.90 14.06
CA LYS A 54 20.51 13.00 15.25
C LYS A 54 20.18 14.20 16.14
N GLY A 55 19.11 14.92 15.81
CA GLY A 55 18.60 16.10 16.52
C GLY A 55 17.09 16.22 16.31
N ALA A 56 16.54 17.40 16.59
CA ALA A 56 15.16 17.71 16.26
C ALA A 56 14.90 17.56 14.74
N VAL A 57 13.65 17.25 14.37
CA VAL A 57 13.23 17.25 12.97
C VAL A 57 13.25 18.69 12.46
N THR A 58 14.21 18.99 11.60
CA THR A 58 14.32 20.25 10.88
C THR A 58 14.60 19.91 9.41
N SER A 59 14.71 20.91 8.53
CA SER A 59 15.20 20.74 7.17
C SER A 59 16.64 20.15 7.08
N SER A 60 17.27 19.86 8.22
CA SER A 60 18.54 19.15 8.32
C SER A 60 18.39 17.70 7.84
N ASN A 61 19.19 17.35 6.84
CA ASN A 61 19.28 16.03 6.22
C ASN A 61 19.10 14.88 7.23
N PRO A 62 18.07 14.02 7.10
CA PRO A 62 18.03 12.79 7.87
C PRO A 62 19.30 11.98 7.60
N PHE A 63 19.86 11.37 8.64
CA PHE A 63 21.08 10.58 8.48
C PHE A 63 20.79 9.15 8.04
N TYR A 64 19.52 8.72 8.15
CA TYR A 64 19.04 7.45 7.66
C TYR A 64 17.59 7.61 7.20
N THR A 65 17.22 6.91 6.13
CA THR A 65 15.89 6.94 5.51
C THR A 65 15.55 5.57 4.95
N THR A 66 14.30 5.13 5.05
CA THR A 66 13.83 3.88 4.42
C THR A 66 12.36 3.97 4.02
N ALA A 67 12.00 3.37 2.88
CA ALA A 67 10.61 3.26 2.42
C ALA A 67 9.97 1.91 2.78
N GLY A 68 10.77 0.95 3.24
CA GLY A 68 10.31 -0.41 3.55
C GLY A 68 10.70 -0.79 4.95
N ASP A 69 11.29 -1.99 5.10
CA ASP A 69 11.71 -2.51 6.39
C ASP A 69 12.55 -1.50 7.18
N ILE A 70 12.26 -1.43 8.47
CA ILE A 70 12.92 -0.51 9.40
C ILE A 70 14.03 -1.28 10.10
N PRO A 71 15.32 -0.99 9.80
CA PRO A 71 16.41 -1.71 10.45
C PRO A 71 16.64 -1.21 11.87
N ALA A 72 17.56 -1.86 12.58
CA ALA A 72 18.12 -1.27 13.78
C ALA A 72 18.95 -0.03 13.42
N VAL A 73 18.66 1.10 14.07
CA VAL A 73 19.37 2.37 13.87
C VAL A 73 19.76 2.94 15.22
N ASN A 74 21.05 3.24 15.40
CA ASN A 74 21.58 3.78 16.66
C ASN A 74 21.77 5.29 16.60
N GLY A 75 21.73 5.93 17.77
CA GLY A 75 22.00 7.36 17.91
C GLY A 75 20.86 8.25 17.39
N VAL A 76 19.65 7.72 17.33
CA VAL A 76 18.47 8.45 16.86
C VAL A 76 17.96 9.39 17.96
N LYS A 77 17.69 10.64 17.62
CA LYS A 77 17.02 11.62 18.50
C LYS A 77 15.61 11.98 18.06
N SER A 78 15.30 11.92 16.77
CA SER A 78 13.93 12.05 16.30
C SER A 78 13.68 11.16 15.08
N VAL A 79 12.42 10.77 14.91
CA VAL A 79 11.92 10.04 13.75
C VAL A 79 10.73 10.78 13.15
N PHE A 80 10.66 10.84 11.84
CA PHE A 80 9.56 11.44 11.08
C PHE A 80 9.00 10.44 10.08
N ASN A 81 7.68 10.29 10.05
CA ASN A 81 6.96 9.49 9.07
C ASN A 81 6.46 10.40 7.92
N ASN A 82 7.18 10.37 6.79
CA ASN A 82 6.74 10.96 5.52
C ASN A 82 6.34 9.85 4.54
N GLY A 83 5.68 8.81 5.05
CA GLY A 83 5.26 7.62 4.32
C GLY A 83 4.27 7.90 3.19
N ASN A 84 3.62 6.86 2.70
CA ASN A 84 2.52 7.02 1.74
C ASN A 84 1.19 7.02 2.49
N GLN A 85 0.25 7.85 2.04
CA GLN A 85 -1.13 7.80 2.50
C GLN A 85 -1.82 6.57 1.89
N GLN A 86 -1.56 5.39 2.44
CA GLN A 86 -2.24 4.15 2.10
C GLN A 86 -3.06 3.68 3.30
N THR A 87 -4.38 3.55 3.11
CA THR A 87 -5.28 3.06 4.14
C THR A 87 -4.78 1.73 4.71
N GLY A 88 -4.48 1.71 6.01
CA GLY A 88 -4.01 0.52 6.72
C GLY A 88 -2.50 0.24 6.64
N SER A 89 -1.70 1.13 6.07
CA SER A 89 -0.21 1.01 6.02
C SER A 89 0.51 2.35 6.10
N ASP A 90 -0.17 3.39 6.57
CA ASP A 90 0.33 4.76 6.73
C ASP A 90 0.93 5.04 8.11
N HIS A 91 0.89 4.05 9.02
CA HIS A 91 1.45 4.15 10.36
C HIS A 91 2.80 3.44 10.48
N VAL A 92 3.71 4.03 11.24
CA VAL A 92 4.98 3.40 11.64
C VAL A 92 4.93 3.06 13.13
N HIS A 93 4.96 1.76 13.42
CA HIS A 93 5.07 1.22 14.76
C HIS A 93 6.54 1.13 15.15
N LEU A 94 7.01 2.07 15.98
CA LEU A 94 8.39 2.10 16.46
C LEU A 94 8.60 1.24 17.70
N ARG A 95 9.72 0.52 17.72
CA ARG A 95 10.31 -0.13 18.89
C ARG A 95 11.68 0.47 19.15
N TYR A 96 11.95 0.91 20.37
CA TYR A 96 13.20 1.59 20.71
C TYR A 96 13.64 1.38 22.15
N GLY A 97 14.91 1.63 22.46
CA GLY A 97 15.48 1.47 23.80
C GLY A 97 15.25 0.07 24.35
N THR A 98 14.98 -0.07 25.66
CA THR A 98 14.66 -1.37 26.26
C THR A 98 13.22 -1.79 25.94
N ASN A 99 12.23 -0.95 26.27
CA ASN A 99 10.79 -1.25 26.17
C ASN A 99 9.97 -0.14 25.48
N GLY A 100 10.63 0.80 24.80
CA GLY A 100 9.99 1.95 24.18
C GLY A 100 9.12 1.56 22.99
N LYS A 101 7.95 2.21 22.89
CA LYS A 101 6.97 2.01 21.83
C LYS A 101 6.39 3.36 21.44
N ALA A 102 6.28 3.62 20.15
CA ALA A 102 5.59 4.79 19.62
C ALA A 102 4.88 4.41 18.33
N CYS A 103 3.83 5.15 18.00
CA CYS A 103 3.14 5.04 16.73
C CYS A 103 3.20 6.39 16.04
N LEU A 104 3.66 6.40 14.80
CA LEU A 104 3.78 7.59 13.99
C LEU A 104 2.79 7.54 12.84
N HIS A 105 1.97 8.56 12.74
CA HIS A 105 1.01 8.70 11.64
C HIS A 105 1.69 9.31 10.42
N TYR A 106 1.15 9.07 9.23
CA TYR A 106 1.60 9.77 8.03
C TYR A 106 1.44 11.28 8.21
N TYR A 107 2.44 12.04 7.75
CA TYR A 107 2.35 13.49 7.71
C TYR A 107 1.49 13.97 6.52
N ASP A 108 0.25 14.36 6.80
CA ASP A 108 -0.67 14.92 5.79
C ASP A 108 -0.61 16.45 5.65
N GLY A 109 0.39 17.09 6.26
CA GLY A 109 0.47 18.55 6.38
C GLY A 109 -0.29 19.12 7.59
N SER A 110 -0.99 18.28 8.34
CA SER A 110 -1.73 18.62 9.55
C SER A 110 -1.22 17.81 10.76
N THR A 111 -1.67 18.22 11.96
CA THR A 111 -1.46 17.48 13.21
C THR A 111 -2.71 16.71 13.65
N ASN A 112 -3.80 16.77 12.87
CA ASN A 112 -5.10 16.22 13.26
C ASN A 112 -5.16 14.69 13.25
N THR A 113 -4.26 14.05 12.50
CA THR A 113 -4.17 12.60 12.33
C THR A 113 -3.32 11.94 13.41
N GLY A 114 -2.64 12.70 14.26
CA GLY A 114 -1.72 12.17 15.28
C GLY A 114 -0.27 12.60 15.02
N PRO A 115 0.69 12.18 15.88
CA PRO A 115 2.06 12.64 15.74
C PRO A 115 2.75 11.95 14.56
N ALA A 116 3.08 12.71 13.52
CA ALA A 116 3.98 12.23 12.45
C ALA A 116 5.46 12.27 12.85
N THR A 117 5.77 12.87 14.00
CA THR A 117 7.13 12.97 14.57
C THR A 117 7.18 12.42 15.98
N PHE A 118 8.26 11.70 16.30
CA PHE A 118 8.58 11.29 17.66
C PHE A 118 10.00 11.74 18.00
N THR A 119 10.17 12.39 19.16
CA THR A 119 11.47 12.88 19.64
C THR A 119 11.84 12.17 20.92
N PHE A 120 13.03 11.58 20.93
CA PHE A 120 13.64 10.96 22.09
C PHE A 120 14.31 12.04 22.94
N GLY A 121 14.08 12.02 24.26
CA GLY A 121 14.75 12.95 25.19
C GLY A 121 16.28 12.79 25.20
N THR A 122 16.77 11.58 24.92
CA THR A 122 18.18 11.25 24.71
C THR A 122 18.35 10.39 23.47
N ALA A 123 19.54 10.38 22.88
CA ALA A 123 19.80 9.54 21.72
C ALA A 123 19.61 8.06 22.06
N THR A 124 18.87 7.32 21.22
CA THR A 124 18.49 5.93 21.49
C THR A 124 18.72 5.02 20.28
N ASN A 125 18.48 3.72 20.48
CA ASN A 125 18.44 2.71 19.44
C ASN A 125 17.00 2.45 19.02
N VAL A 126 16.70 2.59 17.73
CA VAL A 126 15.52 2.00 17.10
C VAL A 126 15.83 0.55 16.77
N LYS A 127 14.86 -0.35 16.96
CA LYS A 127 15.00 -1.79 16.76
C LYS A 127 14.40 -2.24 15.43
N THR A 128 14.89 -3.36 14.93
CA THR A 128 14.35 -4.10 13.77
C THR A 128 12.92 -4.58 13.93
N GLU A 129 12.40 -4.59 15.16
CA GLU A 129 11.00 -4.91 15.48
C GLU A 129 10.03 -3.78 15.09
N SER A 130 10.54 -2.66 14.57
CA SER A 130 9.72 -1.57 14.06
C SER A 130 9.18 -1.92 12.66
N PHE A 131 7.95 -1.54 12.36
CA PHE A 131 7.30 -1.91 11.09
C PHE A 131 6.25 -0.90 10.63
N TRP A 132 5.91 -0.96 9.34
CA TRP A 132 4.77 -0.28 8.75
C TRP A 132 3.50 -1.10 8.99
N GLY A 133 2.40 -0.46 9.40
CA GLY A 133 1.15 -1.15 9.68
C GLY A 133 -0.06 -0.22 9.66
N GLY A 134 -1.19 -0.77 10.10
CA GLY A 134 -2.43 -0.02 10.23
C GLY A 134 -2.50 0.82 11.51
N GLU A 135 -3.71 1.30 11.78
CA GLU A 135 -4.05 2.20 12.88
C GLU A 135 -3.48 1.78 14.25
N CYS A 136 -3.36 2.80 15.08
CA CYS A 136 -3.05 2.73 16.51
C CYS A 136 -4.29 3.19 17.30
#